data_AF-A0A0J8V5C7-F1
#
_entry.id   AF-A0A0J8V5C7-F1
#
_cell.length_a   1.000
_cell.length_b   1.000
_cell.length_c   1.000
_cell.angle_alpha   90.00
_cell.angle_beta   90.00
_cell.angle_gamma   90.00
#
_symmetry.space_group_name_H-M   'P 1'
#
loop_
_entity.id
_entity.type
_entity.pdbx_description
1 polymer ?
#
loop_
_entity_poly.entity_id
_entity_poly.type
_entity_poly.pdbx_seq_one_letter_code
_entity_poly.pdbx_strand_id
1 'polypeptide(L)'
;MKKIIIAIGCTAIIGGGAFVANNMLIKNAAETVTSEVESSLIGLKNKFIDVQLIDVEINNNNVKQDFAIYINNGSKRLPEPIYLKHTATVAPFGLSVEGNFSLPKDKGLTSTLIKEVASLNENIKYKFDTNNQSLDLQSNFSFGEINAGRSSSFKLGDVEILLNGNKDAFTTSTKIDGIRISKRREQVYLNGIELKTNTTNNTYHTEIIANDGGYNDRSGGVSFKDAKFDSAITIDDNTNLKLDWKVNSLDLQSSNITQLSNKLGLSGEINGVKTQDLSSLIDLIENNPTEETIKAALKSIIGNGIKFENINIFVNNSSTNGQLEIMPANYKGLTNRESGKAFEKSLKVDFNITITPKLVQLFEINQNVLDRLWNEEESGNYTTTFKQSLGKQFINGVKAN
;
A
#
# COMPACT_ATOMS: atom_id res chain seq x y z
N MET A 1 -7.12 70.31 -3.41
CA MET A 1 -8.35 69.59 -3.82
C MET A 1 -8.20 68.76 -5.09
N LYS A 2 -7.77 69.29 -6.25
CA LYS A 2 -7.66 68.50 -7.52
C LYS A 2 -6.74 67.26 -7.47
N LYS A 3 -5.63 67.28 -6.72
CA LYS A 3 -4.70 66.13 -6.60
C LYS A 3 -5.25 64.96 -5.76
N ILE A 4 -6.12 65.23 -4.78
CA ILE A 4 -6.75 64.20 -3.92
C ILE A 4 -7.85 63.45 -4.69
N ILE A 5 -8.60 64.15 -5.55
CA ILE A 5 -9.62 63.52 -6.42
C ILE A 5 -8.97 62.65 -7.50
N ILE A 6 -7.82 63.08 -8.04
CA ILE A 6 -7.03 62.25 -8.97
C ILE A 6 -6.42 61.04 -8.24
N ALA A 7 -5.93 61.21 -7.01
CA ALA A 7 -5.43 60.10 -6.20
C ALA A 7 -6.54 59.08 -5.88
N ILE A 8 -7.71 59.52 -5.41
CA ILE A 8 -8.89 58.67 -5.16
C ILE A 8 -9.38 58.00 -6.45
N GLY A 9 -9.36 58.72 -7.58
CA GLY A 9 -9.66 58.18 -8.90
C GLY A 9 -8.66 57.11 -9.33
N CYS A 10 -7.36 57.33 -9.14
CA CYS A 10 -6.33 56.32 -9.39
C CYS A 10 -6.45 55.12 -8.43
N THR A 11 -6.76 55.32 -7.14
CA THR A 11 -6.98 54.22 -6.18
C THR A 11 -8.27 53.44 -6.48
N ALA A 12 -9.32 54.10 -6.98
CA ALA A 12 -10.57 53.45 -7.40
C ALA A 12 -10.43 52.71 -8.75
N ILE A 13 -9.60 53.22 -9.67
CA ILE A 13 -9.28 52.56 -10.95
C ILE A 13 -8.30 51.40 -10.75
N ILE A 14 -7.29 51.56 -9.90
CA ILE A 14 -6.34 50.49 -9.54
C ILE A 14 -7.03 49.45 -8.65
N GLY A 15 -7.82 49.87 -7.66
CA GLY A 15 -8.60 48.98 -6.80
C GLY A 15 -9.76 48.29 -7.52
N GLY A 16 -10.46 49.00 -8.40
CA GLY A 16 -11.51 48.43 -9.26
C GLY A 16 -10.95 47.53 -10.36
N GLY A 17 -9.81 47.89 -10.96
CA GLY A 17 -9.08 47.06 -11.92
C GLY A 17 -8.48 45.82 -11.28
N ALA A 18 -7.91 45.92 -10.08
CA ALA A 18 -7.45 44.78 -9.29
C ALA A 18 -8.62 43.90 -8.83
N PHE A 19 -9.78 44.47 -8.49
CA PHE A 19 -11.00 43.71 -8.14
C PHE A 19 -11.58 42.96 -9.36
N VAL A 20 -11.65 43.59 -10.53
CA VAL A 20 -12.11 42.95 -11.77
C VAL A 20 -11.11 41.91 -12.26
N ALA A 21 -9.81 42.20 -12.26
CA ALA A 21 -8.76 41.23 -12.61
C ALA A 21 -8.74 40.06 -11.63
N ASN A 22 -8.90 40.31 -10.32
CA ASN A 22 -9.05 39.28 -9.32
C ASN A 22 -10.30 38.42 -9.58
N ASN A 23 -11.46 39.03 -9.85
CA ASN A 23 -12.69 38.28 -10.16
C ASN A 23 -12.58 37.51 -11.49
N MET A 24 -11.87 38.03 -12.49
CA MET A 24 -11.58 37.30 -13.73
C MET A 24 -10.61 36.14 -13.49
N LEU A 25 -9.56 36.32 -12.68
CA LEU A 25 -8.62 35.26 -12.31
C LEU A 25 -9.30 34.18 -11.47
N ILE A 26 -10.14 34.58 -10.51
CA ILE A 26 -10.98 33.68 -9.72
C ILE A 26 -11.93 32.91 -10.63
N LYS A 27 -12.61 33.59 -11.56
CA LYS A 27 -13.56 32.96 -12.49
C LYS A 27 -12.84 31.99 -13.44
N ASN A 28 -11.73 32.40 -14.03
CA ASN A 28 -10.91 31.54 -14.88
C ASN A 28 -10.34 30.35 -14.09
N ALA A 29 -9.91 30.55 -12.85
CA ALA A 29 -9.47 29.47 -11.97
C ALA A 29 -10.64 28.55 -11.59
N ALA A 30 -11.84 29.07 -11.35
CA ALA A 30 -13.03 28.28 -11.08
C ALA A 30 -13.45 27.45 -12.31
N GLU A 31 -13.39 28.02 -13.51
CA GLU A 31 -13.60 27.32 -14.78
C GLU A 31 -12.52 26.25 -15.03
N THR A 32 -11.26 26.55 -14.71
CA THR A 32 -10.14 25.59 -14.81
C THR A 32 -10.31 24.44 -13.83
N VAL A 33 -10.65 24.71 -12.56
CA VAL A 33 -10.95 23.69 -11.55
C VAL A 33 -12.11 22.80 -12.02
N THR A 34 -13.17 23.40 -12.56
CA THR A 34 -14.31 22.67 -13.10
C THR A 34 -13.86 21.71 -14.20
N SER A 35 -13.08 22.21 -15.16
CA SER A 35 -12.54 21.43 -16.29
C SER A 35 -11.57 20.33 -15.83
N GLU A 36 -10.71 20.59 -14.85
CA GLU A 36 -9.73 19.62 -14.34
C GLU A 36 -10.40 18.52 -13.50
N VAL A 37 -11.37 18.87 -12.66
CA VAL A 37 -12.16 17.88 -11.90
C VAL A 37 -12.98 17.02 -12.86
N GLU A 38 -13.63 17.62 -13.85
CA GLU A 38 -14.37 16.90 -14.88
C GLU A 38 -13.43 15.99 -15.70
N SER A 39 -12.32 16.53 -16.22
CA SER A 39 -11.32 15.77 -16.98
C SER A 39 -10.75 14.60 -16.19
N SER A 40 -10.42 14.81 -14.91
CA SER A 40 -9.90 13.77 -14.03
C SER A 40 -10.92 12.66 -13.78
N LEU A 41 -12.18 13.01 -13.51
CA LEU A 41 -13.25 12.05 -13.24
C LEU A 41 -13.69 11.31 -14.51
N ILE A 42 -13.76 11.99 -15.66
CA ILE A 42 -14.02 11.37 -16.97
C ILE A 42 -12.83 10.50 -17.39
N GLY A 43 -11.59 10.89 -17.04
CA GLY A 43 -10.38 10.10 -17.27
C GLY A 43 -10.37 8.76 -16.54
N LEU A 44 -11.13 8.60 -15.45
CA LEU A 44 -11.33 7.32 -14.77
C LEU A 44 -12.22 6.35 -15.55
N LYS A 45 -12.83 6.80 -16.65
CA LYS A 45 -13.70 5.98 -17.49
C LYS A 45 -12.94 4.77 -18.02
N ASN A 46 -13.37 3.59 -17.59
CA ASN A 46 -12.83 2.32 -18.04
C ASN A 46 -13.99 1.33 -18.24
N LYS A 47 -13.68 0.06 -18.52
CA LYS A 47 -14.74 -0.95 -18.76
C LYS A 47 -15.68 -1.17 -17.56
N PHE A 48 -15.28 -0.74 -16.36
CA PHE A 48 -15.98 -0.96 -15.09
C PHE A 48 -16.62 0.30 -14.50
N ILE A 49 -16.18 1.49 -14.89
CA ILE A 49 -16.64 2.76 -14.31
C ILE A 49 -16.94 3.74 -15.46
N ASP A 50 -18.13 4.33 -15.46
CA ASP A 50 -18.52 5.45 -16.32
C ASP A 50 -18.96 6.62 -15.45
N VAL A 51 -18.34 7.78 -15.60
CA VAL A 51 -18.65 8.99 -14.84
C VAL A 51 -19.31 10.01 -15.75
N GLN A 52 -20.36 10.65 -15.26
CA GLN A 52 -21.12 11.65 -16.00
C GLN A 52 -21.32 12.90 -15.13
N LEU A 53 -20.97 14.06 -15.66
CA LEU A 53 -21.35 15.36 -15.09
C LEU A 53 -22.84 15.59 -15.37
N ILE A 54 -23.63 15.82 -14.33
CA ILE A 54 -25.07 16.06 -14.42
C ILE A 54 -25.35 17.55 -14.53
N ASP A 55 -24.73 18.32 -13.64
CA ASP A 55 -24.97 19.76 -13.49
C ASP A 55 -23.72 20.47 -12.98
N VAL A 56 -23.60 21.74 -13.34
CA VAL A 56 -22.51 22.63 -12.92
C VAL A 56 -23.04 24.05 -12.70
N GLU A 57 -22.75 24.61 -11.54
CA GLU A 57 -23.05 25.99 -11.17
C GLU A 57 -21.76 26.69 -10.73
N ILE A 58 -21.41 27.79 -11.41
CA ILE A 58 -20.30 28.66 -11.03
C ILE A 58 -20.89 30.02 -10.63
N ASN A 59 -20.70 30.41 -9.37
CA ASN A 59 -21.14 31.70 -8.84
C ASN A 59 -19.96 32.43 -8.18
N ASN A 60 -19.38 33.38 -8.92
CA ASN A 60 -18.13 34.08 -8.58
C ASN A 60 -16.98 33.12 -8.26
N ASN A 61 -16.66 32.96 -6.97
CA ASN A 61 -15.61 32.09 -6.49
C ASN A 61 -16.10 30.73 -6.00
N ASN A 62 -17.41 30.46 -6.04
CA ASN A 62 -17.98 29.19 -5.63
C ASN A 62 -18.32 28.32 -6.83
N VAL A 63 -17.95 27.05 -6.75
CA VAL A 63 -18.23 26.01 -7.74
C VAL A 63 -19.09 24.95 -7.08
N LYS A 64 -20.15 24.51 -7.78
CA LYS A 64 -20.90 23.31 -7.44
C LYS A 64 -21.01 22.43 -8.67
N GLN A 65 -20.77 21.13 -8.50
CA GLN A 65 -20.93 20.14 -9.56
C GLN A 65 -21.61 18.89 -9.00
N ASP A 66 -22.54 18.34 -9.77
CA ASP A 66 -23.21 17.08 -9.45
C ASP A 66 -22.78 16.02 -10.47
N PHE A 67 -22.37 14.85 -9.99
CA PHE A 67 -21.92 13.73 -10.83
C PHE A 67 -22.78 12.48 -10.59
N ALA A 68 -22.90 11.65 -11.62
CA ALA A 68 -23.37 10.27 -11.53
C ALA A 68 -22.24 9.31 -11.95
N ILE A 69 -21.90 8.41 -11.04
CA ILE A 69 -20.90 7.36 -11.25
C ILE A 69 -21.64 6.05 -11.43
N TYR A 70 -21.40 5.39 -12.56
CA TYR A 70 -22.02 4.13 -12.90
C TYR A 70 -21.01 3.01 -12.90
N ILE A 71 -21.33 1.95 -12.15
CA ILE A 71 -20.50 0.76 -12.05
C ILE A 71 -21.01 -0.29 -13.04
N ASN A 72 -20.09 -0.90 -13.76
CA ASN A 72 -20.35 -1.95 -14.72
C ASN A 72 -19.69 -3.24 -14.23
N ASN A 73 -20.47 -4.30 -14.01
CA ASN A 73 -19.95 -5.57 -13.47
C ASN A 73 -19.34 -6.49 -14.55
N GLY A 74 -18.91 -5.92 -15.68
CA GLY A 74 -18.36 -6.63 -16.83
C GLY A 74 -19.41 -7.22 -17.79
N SER A 75 -20.70 -7.30 -17.42
CA SER A 75 -21.77 -7.76 -18.32
C SER A 75 -23.01 -6.87 -18.34
N LYS A 76 -23.28 -6.16 -17.24
CA LYS A 76 -24.38 -5.20 -17.11
C LYS A 76 -23.98 -4.03 -16.22
N ARG A 77 -24.45 -2.84 -16.59
CA ARG A 77 -24.43 -1.64 -15.75
C ARG A 77 -25.34 -1.88 -14.55
N LEU A 78 -24.88 -1.52 -13.34
CA LEU A 78 -25.77 -1.49 -12.20
C LEU A 78 -26.92 -0.50 -12.48
N PRO A 79 -28.16 -0.85 -12.10
CA PRO A 79 -29.35 -0.08 -12.48
C PRO A 79 -29.38 1.32 -11.86
N GLU A 80 -28.76 1.51 -10.69
CA GLU A 80 -28.68 2.80 -10.01
C GLU A 80 -27.22 3.31 -10.00
N PRO A 81 -26.97 4.60 -10.27
CA PRO A 81 -25.65 5.20 -10.09
C PRO A 81 -25.35 5.51 -8.62
N ILE A 82 -24.09 5.80 -8.34
CA ILE A 82 -23.65 6.53 -7.14
C ILE A 82 -23.65 8.01 -7.50
N TYR A 83 -24.42 8.83 -6.78
CA TYR A 83 -24.38 10.29 -6.94
C TYR A 83 -23.27 10.88 -6.08
N LEU A 84 -22.56 11.87 -6.61
CA LEU A 84 -21.51 12.59 -5.90
C LEU A 84 -21.73 14.10 -6.08
N LYS A 85 -21.73 14.84 -4.97
CA LYS A 85 -21.78 16.31 -4.99
C LYS A 85 -20.42 16.88 -4.67
N HIS A 86 -19.97 17.79 -5.50
CA HIS A 86 -18.74 18.55 -5.31
C HIS A 86 -19.09 20.02 -5.07
N THR A 87 -18.50 20.61 -4.03
CA THR A 87 -18.58 22.04 -3.77
C THR A 87 -17.18 22.57 -3.50
N ALA A 88 -16.79 23.68 -4.13
CA ALA A 88 -15.49 24.30 -3.89
C ALA A 88 -15.58 25.82 -3.84
N THR A 89 -14.62 26.44 -3.15
CA THR A 89 -14.42 27.88 -3.08
C THR A 89 -12.99 28.21 -3.50
N VAL A 90 -12.85 29.09 -4.47
CA VAL A 90 -11.58 29.60 -4.98
C VAL A 90 -11.17 30.83 -4.17
N ALA A 91 -9.95 30.84 -3.65
CA ALA A 91 -9.39 31.98 -2.94
C ALA A 91 -9.03 33.13 -3.91
N PRO A 92 -8.84 34.37 -3.40
CA PRO A 92 -8.38 35.49 -4.22
C PRO A 92 -7.15 35.14 -5.06
N PHE A 93 -7.12 35.65 -6.29
CA PHE A 93 -6.11 35.42 -7.32
C PHE A 93 -5.91 33.95 -7.72
N GLY A 94 -6.82 33.05 -7.34
CA GLY A 94 -6.68 31.63 -7.61
C GLY A 94 -5.55 30.98 -6.80
N LEU A 95 -5.16 31.56 -5.66
CA LEU A 95 -4.02 31.08 -4.85
C LEU A 95 -4.29 29.72 -4.18
N SER A 96 -5.56 29.40 -3.93
CA SER A 96 -5.95 28.10 -3.43
C SER A 96 -7.40 27.77 -3.78
N VAL A 97 -7.72 26.48 -3.72
CA VAL A 97 -9.06 25.94 -3.92
C VAL A 97 -9.38 25.07 -2.72
N GLU A 98 -10.43 25.40 -1.98
CA GLU A 98 -10.91 24.59 -0.86
C GLU A 98 -12.21 23.92 -1.29
N GLY A 99 -12.25 22.60 -1.28
CA GLY A 99 -13.38 21.83 -1.78
C GLY A 99 -13.81 20.70 -0.88
N ASN A 100 -15.00 20.20 -1.18
CA ASN A 100 -15.65 19.14 -0.44
C ASN A 100 -16.45 18.24 -1.39
N PHE A 101 -16.35 16.94 -1.18
CA PHE A 101 -17.20 15.93 -1.81
C PHE A 101 -18.14 15.29 -0.80
N SER A 102 -19.37 15.02 -1.22
CA SER A 102 -20.38 14.35 -0.38
C SER A 102 -21.29 13.45 -1.21
N LEU A 103 -21.86 12.43 -0.57
CA LEU A 103 -22.78 11.49 -1.20
C LEU A 103 -24.23 11.89 -0.81
N PRO A 104 -25.10 12.21 -1.77
CA PRO A 104 -26.53 12.39 -1.50
C PRO A 104 -27.13 11.11 -0.93
N LYS A 105 -27.52 11.17 0.35
CA LYS A 105 -28.07 10.03 1.11
C LYS A 105 -29.47 9.61 0.64
N ASP A 106 -30.13 10.46 -0.12
CA ASP A 106 -31.50 10.31 -0.62
C ASP A 106 -31.58 9.81 -2.07
N LYS A 107 -30.45 9.54 -2.75
CA LYS A 107 -30.43 9.16 -4.17
C LYS A 107 -29.57 7.94 -4.50
N GLY A 108 -29.97 7.21 -5.55
CA GLY A 108 -29.19 6.13 -6.17
C GLY A 108 -28.78 5.02 -5.20
N LEU A 109 -27.62 4.42 -5.47
CA LEU A 109 -27.07 3.32 -4.67
C LEU A 109 -26.84 3.70 -3.20
N THR A 110 -26.54 4.97 -2.91
CA THR A 110 -26.38 5.45 -1.54
C THR A 110 -27.69 5.33 -0.74
N SER A 111 -28.84 5.63 -1.37
CA SER A 111 -30.15 5.49 -0.72
C SER A 111 -30.52 4.03 -0.46
N THR A 112 -30.10 3.12 -1.35
CA THR A 112 -30.28 1.68 -1.19
C THR A 112 -29.36 1.15 -0.09
N LEU A 113 -28.11 1.60 -0.04
CA LEU A 113 -27.14 1.22 0.99
C LEU A 113 -27.60 1.62 2.39
N ILE A 114 -28.10 2.85 2.58
CA ILE A 114 -28.54 3.38 3.88
C ILE A 114 -29.71 2.59 4.49
N LYS A 115 -30.52 1.91 3.66
CA LYS A 115 -31.57 1.00 4.18
C LYS A 115 -30.98 -0.25 4.85
N GLU A 116 -29.78 -0.64 4.45
CA GLU A 116 -29.13 -1.88 4.86
C GLU A 116 -28.01 -1.65 5.90
N VAL A 117 -27.65 -0.39 6.17
CA VAL A 117 -26.56 -0.01 7.10
C VAL A 117 -27.05 0.84 8.25
N ALA A 118 -26.49 0.62 9.44
CA ALA A 118 -26.87 1.37 10.64
C ALA A 118 -26.51 2.87 10.58
N SER A 119 -25.42 3.22 9.90
CA SER A 119 -24.97 4.60 9.70
C SER A 119 -24.07 4.69 8.47
N LEU A 120 -24.16 5.82 7.76
CA LEU A 120 -23.23 6.21 6.71
C LEU A 120 -22.90 7.67 6.92
N ASN A 121 -21.65 7.98 7.26
CA ASN A 121 -21.17 9.36 7.37
C ASN A 121 -19.93 9.50 6.51
N GLU A 122 -19.98 10.37 5.52
CA GLU A 122 -18.81 10.77 4.74
C GLU A 122 -18.55 12.27 4.88
N ASN A 123 -17.27 12.61 4.91
CA ASN A 123 -16.80 13.98 4.85
C ASN A 123 -15.44 13.97 4.16
N ILE A 124 -15.40 14.38 2.90
CA ILE A 124 -14.19 14.41 2.07
C ILE A 124 -13.89 15.87 1.76
N LYS A 125 -12.91 16.44 2.46
CA LYS A 125 -12.44 17.81 2.26
C LYS A 125 -11.10 17.79 1.57
N TYR A 126 -10.85 18.79 0.74
CA TYR A 126 -9.53 19.02 0.20
C TYR A 126 -9.19 20.51 0.14
N LYS A 127 -7.91 20.80 0.15
CA LYS A 127 -7.33 22.10 -0.15
C LYS A 127 -6.20 21.91 -1.16
N PHE A 128 -6.31 22.60 -2.28
CA PHE A 128 -5.26 22.67 -3.27
C PHE A 128 -4.62 24.06 -3.22
N ASP A 129 -3.31 24.13 -2.98
CA ASP A 129 -2.53 25.38 -3.04
C ASP A 129 -1.83 25.45 -4.40
N THR A 130 -2.13 26.49 -5.17
CA THR A 130 -1.62 26.62 -6.54
C THR A 130 -0.16 27.08 -6.58
N ASN A 131 0.35 27.71 -5.51
CA ASN A 131 1.72 28.23 -5.48
C ASN A 131 2.76 27.11 -5.47
N ASN A 132 2.46 26.04 -4.72
CA ASN A 132 3.33 24.87 -4.57
C ASN A 132 2.75 23.60 -5.21
N GLN A 133 1.59 23.71 -5.87
CA GLN A 133 0.84 22.62 -6.47
C GLN A 133 0.59 21.47 -5.47
N SER A 134 0.33 21.81 -4.21
CA SER A 134 0.10 20.81 -3.15
C SER A 134 -1.38 20.57 -2.93
N LEU A 135 -1.73 19.31 -2.69
CA LEU A 135 -3.05 18.83 -2.31
C LEU A 135 -2.99 18.32 -0.88
N ASP A 136 -3.84 18.87 -0.03
CA ASP A 136 -4.18 18.35 1.28
C ASP A 136 -5.61 17.80 1.20
N LEU A 137 -5.81 16.51 1.44
CA LEU A 137 -7.08 15.83 1.38
C LEU A 137 -7.30 15.05 2.68
N GLN A 138 -8.46 15.28 3.29
CA GLN A 138 -8.94 14.55 4.45
C GLN A 138 -10.30 13.96 4.13
N SER A 139 -10.40 12.64 4.24
CA SER A 139 -11.64 11.90 4.09
C SER A 139 -11.91 11.09 5.34
N ASN A 140 -13.06 11.31 5.96
CA ASN A 140 -13.58 10.46 7.02
C ASN A 140 -14.83 9.75 6.53
N PHE A 141 -14.85 8.44 6.69
CA PHE A 141 -15.94 7.57 6.28
C PHE A 141 -16.28 6.60 7.41
N SER A 142 -17.52 6.61 7.88
CA SER A 142 -18.02 5.66 8.88
C SER A 142 -19.10 4.79 8.28
N PHE A 143 -18.98 3.48 8.47
CA PHE A 143 -19.90 2.49 7.95
C PHE A 143 -20.52 1.67 9.09
N GLY A 144 -21.85 1.58 9.12
CA GLY A 144 -22.55 0.77 10.11
C GLY A 144 -22.39 -0.74 9.87
N GLU A 145 -22.88 -1.55 10.80
CA GLU A 145 -23.00 -3.00 10.58
C GLU A 145 -24.06 -3.29 9.50
N ILE A 146 -23.71 -4.12 8.50
CA ILE A 146 -24.67 -4.77 7.59
C ILE A 146 -25.04 -6.12 8.19
N ASN A 147 -26.34 -6.36 8.35
CA ASN A 147 -26.88 -7.65 8.74
C ASN A 147 -27.43 -8.40 7.52
N ALA A 148 -26.65 -9.31 6.95
CA ALA A 148 -27.05 -10.16 5.84
C ALA A 148 -27.88 -11.38 6.33
N GLY A 149 -28.90 -11.16 7.16
CA GLY A 149 -29.78 -12.20 7.72
C GLY A 149 -29.41 -12.67 9.15
N ARG A 150 -30.09 -13.73 9.63
CA ARG A 150 -30.07 -14.18 11.05
C ARG A 150 -28.70 -14.61 11.60
N SER A 151 -27.70 -14.81 10.76
CA SER A 151 -26.42 -15.40 11.19
C SER A 151 -25.20 -14.90 10.42
N SER A 152 -25.29 -13.77 9.73
CA SER A 152 -24.14 -13.16 9.07
C SER A 152 -24.18 -11.65 9.21
N SER A 153 -23.08 -11.09 9.69
CA SER A 153 -22.89 -9.65 9.76
C SER A 153 -21.51 -9.25 9.25
N PHE A 154 -21.47 -8.05 8.69
CA PHE A 154 -20.28 -7.37 8.24
C PHE A 154 -20.24 -6.00 8.91
N LYS A 155 -19.13 -5.67 9.55
CA LYS A 155 -18.89 -4.35 10.13
C LYS A 155 -17.56 -3.83 9.63
N LEU A 156 -17.56 -2.60 9.15
CA LEU A 156 -16.37 -1.81 8.86
C LEU A 156 -16.40 -0.63 9.82
N GLY A 157 -15.34 -0.37 10.57
CA GLY A 157 -15.24 0.76 11.50
C GLY A 157 -15.06 2.08 10.75
N ASP A 158 -14.71 3.12 11.50
CA ASP A 158 -14.38 4.40 10.90
C ASP A 158 -13.10 4.28 10.07
N VAL A 159 -13.13 4.91 8.90
CA VAL A 159 -12.04 4.97 7.93
C VAL A 159 -11.61 6.42 7.80
N GLU A 160 -10.37 6.71 8.14
CA GLU A 160 -9.73 8.01 7.94
C GLU A 160 -8.70 7.87 6.82
N ILE A 161 -8.80 8.72 5.79
CA ILE A 161 -7.80 8.83 4.73
C ILE A 161 -7.27 10.26 4.77
N LEU A 162 -5.96 10.37 4.91
CA LEU A 162 -5.21 11.61 4.82
C LEU A 162 -4.26 11.50 3.63
N LEU A 163 -4.22 12.52 2.78
CA LEU A 163 -3.25 12.67 1.72
C LEU A 163 -2.72 14.09 1.78
N ASN A 164 -1.40 14.26 1.78
CA ASN A 164 -0.78 15.58 1.78
C ASN A 164 0.48 15.56 0.93
N GLY A 165 0.57 16.46 -0.05
CA GLY A 165 1.80 16.73 -0.78
C GLY A 165 1.56 17.22 -2.20
N ASN A 166 2.59 17.19 -3.02
CA ASN A 166 2.54 17.57 -4.43
C ASN A 166 3.04 16.40 -5.31
N LYS A 167 3.25 16.69 -6.60
CA LYS A 167 3.73 15.69 -7.57
C LYS A 167 5.11 15.10 -7.26
N ASP A 168 5.97 15.85 -6.55
CA ASP A 168 7.37 15.48 -6.29
C ASP A 168 7.53 14.77 -4.95
N ALA A 169 6.64 15.07 -3.99
CA ALA A 169 6.60 14.44 -2.68
C ALA A 169 5.18 14.43 -2.09
N PHE A 170 4.69 13.26 -1.70
CA PHE A 170 3.41 13.12 -1.03
C PHE A 170 3.41 12.03 0.04
N THR A 171 2.54 12.22 1.02
CA THR A 171 2.27 11.27 2.09
C THR A 171 0.82 10.86 2.04
N THR A 172 0.54 9.59 2.32
CA THR A 172 -0.82 9.10 2.55
C THR A 172 -0.89 8.33 3.85
N SER A 173 -2.02 8.41 4.54
CA SER A 173 -2.32 7.63 5.73
C SER A 173 -3.77 7.20 5.68
N THR A 174 -4.00 5.90 5.58
CA THR A 174 -5.34 5.29 5.65
C THR A 174 -5.46 4.49 6.93
N LYS A 175 -6.33 4.90 7.83
CA LYS A 175 -6.67 4.16 9.06
C LYS A 175 -8.04 3.55 8.93
N ILE A 176 -8.19 2.34 9.44
CA ILE A 176 -9.46 1.61 9.54
C ILE A 176 -9.55 1.08 10.96
N ASP A 177 -10.51 1.58 11.74
CA ASP A 177 -10.68 1.23 13.15
C ASP A 177 -10.94 -0.27 13.36
N GLY A 178 -11.61 -0.90 12.38
CA GLY A 178 -11.63 -2.34 12.31
C GLY A 178 -12.51 -2.88 11.19
N ILE A 179 -12.35 -4.16 10.90
CA ILE A 179 -13.15 -4.93 9.97
C ILE A 179 -13.56 -6.19 10.72
N ARG A 180 -14.85 -6.50 10.73
CA ARG A 180 -15.37 -7.72 11.34
C ARG A 180 -16.36 -8.39 10.41
N ILE A 181 -16.09 -9.65 10.10
CA ILE A 181 -16.99 -10.53 9.37
C ILE A 181 -17.38 -11.64 10.33
N SER A 182 -18.66 -11.74 10.65
CA SER A 182 -19.16 -12.79 11.53
C SER A 182 -20.17 -13.64 10.77
N LYS A 183 -20.00 -14.96 10.81
CA LYS A 183 -21.01 -15.95 10.42
C LYS A 183 -21.30 -16.84 11.63
N ARG A 184 -22.45 -17.51 11.66
CA ARG A 184 -23.01 -18.32 12.77
C ARG A 184 -22.02 -18.86 13.83
N ARG A 185 -20.86 -19.37 13.41
CA ARG A 185 -19.82 -19.99 14.25
C ARG A 185 -18.38 -19.62 13.82
N GLU A 186 -18.24 -18.59 13.00
CA GLU A 186 -16.97 -18.18 12.40
C GLU A 186 -16.87 -16.67 12.51
N GLN A 187 -15.69 -16.17 12.85
CA GLN A 187 -15.43 -14.75 12.85
C GLN A 187 -14.05 -14.50 12.28
N VAL A 188 -13.98 -13.48 11.42
CA VAL A 188 -12.73 -12.82 11.04
C VAL A 188 -12.81 -11.41 11.59
N TYR A 189 -11.74 -10.95 12.23
CA TYR A 189 -11.62 -9.57 12.64
C TYR A 189 -10.20 -9.04 12.41
N LEU A 190 -10.12 -7.74 12.14
CA LEU A 190 -8.88 -6.97 12.10
C LEU A 190 -9.21 -5.64 12.76
N ASN A 191 -8.50 -5.23 13.79
CA ASN A 191 -8.75 -3.98 14.50
C ASN A 191 -7.52 -3.07 14.38
N GLY A 192 -7.78 -1.77 14.20
CA GLY A 192 -6.76 -0.73 14.08
C GLY A 192 -5.74 -1.03 13.00
N ILE A 193 -6.18 -0.97 11.74
CA ILE A 193 -5.31 -1.09 10.56
C ILE A 193 -4.89 0.31 10.16
N GLU A 194 -3.60 0.54 9.96
CA GLU A 194 -3.07 1.79 9.45
C GLU A 194 -2.09 1.50 8.31
N LEU A 195 -2.34 2.06 7.13
CA LEU A 195 -1.45 2.07 5.98
C LEU A 195 -0.88 3.48 5.83
N LYS A 196 0.43 3.64 5.97
CA LYS A 196 1.14 4.89 5.68
C LYS A 196 2.01 4.73 4.45
N THR A 197 1.98 5.71 3.56
CA THR A 197 2.96 5.82 2.47
C THR A 197 3.62 7.18 2.50
N ASN A 198 4.90 7.21 2.15
CA ASN A 198 5.64 8.43 1.90
C ASN A 198 6.44 8.23 0.62
N THR A 199 6.12 9.02 -0.38
CA THR A 199 6.74 8.98 -1.69
C THR A 199 7.41 10.30 -1.96
N THR A 200 8.65 10.24 -2.40
CA THR A 200 9.43 11.36 -2.95
C THR A 200 10.07 10.88 -4.24
N ASN A 201 10.71 11.78 -4.99
CA ASN A 201 11.46 11.44 -6.20
C ASN A 201 12.47 10.28 -6.02
N ASN A 202 13.06 10.13 -4.82
CA ASN A 202 14.13 9.17 -4.58
C ASN A 202 13.78 8.11 -3.53
N THR A 203 12.58 8.15 -2.96
CA THR A 203 12.22 7.24 -1.85
C THR A 203 10.76 6.88 -1.89
N TYR A 204 10.47 5.59 -1.83
CA TYR A 204 9.13 5.03 -1.71
C TYR A 204 9.08 4.22 -0.42
N HIS A 205 8.38 4.74 0.56
CA HIS A 205 8.22 4.12 1.86
C HIS A 205 6.76 3.72 2.08
N THR A 206 6.53 2.50 2.54
CA THR A 206 5.20 1.98 2.89
C THR A 206 5.27 1.24 4.22
N GLU A 207 4.38 1.61 5.13
CA GLU A 207 4.22 0.98 6.44
C GLU A 207 2.76 0.49 6.57
N ILE A 208 2.57 -0.74 7.00
CA ILE A 208 1.27 -1.31 7.36
C ILE A 208 1.34 -1.75 8.82
N ILE A 209 0.45 -1.23 9.64
CA ILE A 209 0.30 -1.60 11.05
C ILE A 209 -1.08 -2.21 11.23
N ALA A 210 -1.17 -3.31 11.98
CA ALA A 210 -2.42 -3.86 12.45
C ALA A 210 -2.28 -4.19 13.95
N ASN A 211 -3.10 -3.54 14.78
CA ASN A 211 -3.01 -3.66 16.24
C ASN A 211 -3.37 -5.06 16.71
N ASP A 212 -4.47 -5.61 16.21
CA ASP A 212 -4.83 -7.00 16.43
C ASP A 212 -5.71 -7.52 15.31
N GLY A 213 -5.83 -8.84 15.26
CA GLY A 213 -6.73 -9.49 14.34
C GLY A 213 -6.75 -10.98 14.55
N GLY A 214 -7.65 -11.66 13.86
CA GLY A 214 -7.73 -13.09 13.97
C GLY A 214 -8.88 -13.70 13.19
N TYR A 215 -8.83 -15.02 13.16
CA TYR A 215 -9.88 -15.88 12.70
C TYR A 215 -10.20 -16.88 13.80
N ASN A 216 -11.48 -17.12 14.05
CA ASN A 216 -11.92 -18.09 15.03
C ASN A 216 -13.15 -18.83 14.52
N ASP A 217 -13.11 -20.15 14.66
CA ASP A 217 -14.21 -21.06 14.37
C ASP A 217 -14.40 -22.07 15.52
N ARG A 218 -15.05 -23.20 15.23
CA ARG A 218 -15.29 -24.27 16.21
C ARG A 218 -14.10 -25.20 16.42
N SER A 219 -13.21 -25.28 15.44
CA SER A 219 -12.03 -26.11 15.49
C SER A 219 -10.89 -25.42 16.23
N GLY A 220 -10.95 -24.09 16.36
CA GLY A 220 -9.95 -23.28 17.01
C GLY A 220 -9.95 -21.85 16.52
N GLY A 221 -8.82 -21.16 16.70
CA GLY A 221 -8.61 -19.83 16.15
C GLY A 221 -7.14 -19.47 16.08
N VAL A 222 -6.85 -18.53 15.21
CA VAL A 222 -5.57 -17.81 15.15
C VAL A 222 -5.85 -16.36 15.49
N SER A 223 -5.07 -15.77 16.37
CA SER A 223 -5.11 -14.33 16.62
C SER A 223 -3.71 -13.77 16.68
N PHE A 224 -3.53 -12.56 16.18
CA PHE A 224 -2.28 -11.84 16.27
C PHE A 224 -2.46 -10.51 17.01
N LYS A 225 -1.34 -9.98 17.52
CA LYS A 225 -1.22 -8.61 18.04
C LYS A 225 0.06 -7.96 17.56
N ASP A 226 -0.04 -6.66 17.34
CA ASP A 226 1.02 -5.76 16.88
C ASP A 226 1.75 -6.34 15.66
N ALA A 227 1.02 -6.50 14.57
CA ALA A 227 1.60 -6.83 13.28
C ALA A 227 2.06 -5.54 12.58
N LYS A 228 3.29 -5.55 12.07
CA LYS A 228 3.89 -4.45 11.33
C LYS A 228 4.56 -4.98 10.07
N PHE A 229 4.39 -4.28 8.96
CA PHE A 229 5.15 -4.43 7.74
C PHE A 229 5.70 -3.07 7.34
N ASP A 230 6.96 -3.04 6.95
CA ASP A 230 7.70 -1.88 6.52
C ASP A 230 8.45 -2.24 5.23
N SER A 231 8.33 -1.38 4.24
CA SER A 231 9.03 -1.50 2.96
C SER A 231 9.56 -0.14 2.57
N ALA A 232 10.84 -0.07 2.24
CA ALA A 232 11.48 1.14 1.77
C ALA A 232 12.31 0.86 0.51
N ILE A 233 12.00 1.56 -0.57
CA ILE A 233 12.83 1.60 -1.78
C ILE A 233 13.53 2.95 -1.81
N THR A 234 14.86 2.92 -1.90
CA THR A 234 15.67 4.12 -2.11
C THR A 234 16.28 4.07 -3.50
N ILE A 235 16.04 5.10 -4.29
CA ILE A 235 16.52 5.23 -5.67
C ILE A 235 17.69 6.23 -5.67
N ASP A 236 18.86 5.75 -6.09
CA ASP A 236 20.10 6.53 -6.25
C ASP A 236 20.86 5.96 -7.49
N ASP A 237 22.18 6.03 -7.57
CA ASP A 237 22.95 5.29 -8.58
C ASP A 237 22.73 3.76 -8.46
N ASN A 238 22.54 3.29 -7.23
CA ASN A 238 22.14 1.92 -6.93
C ASN A 238 20.85 1.93 -6.10
N THR A 239 19.81 1.30 -6.62
CA THR A 239 18.54 1.09 -5.94
C THR A 239 18.68 0.03 -4.85
N ASN A 240 18.17 0.35 -3.67
CA ASN A 240 18.08 -0.58 -2.54
C ASN A 240 16.61 -0.78 -2.16
N LEU A 241 16.28 -2.00 -1.71
CA LEU A 241 14.97 -2.37 -1.17
C LEU A 241 15.16 -2.96 0.22
N LYS A 242 14.57 -2.33 1.24
CA LYS A 242 14.48 -2.87 2.59
C LYS A 242 13.08 -3.38 2.86
N LEU A 243 12.98 -4.55 3.49
CA LEU A 243 11.75 -5.17 3.95
C LEU A 243 11.89 -5.56 5.42
N ASP A 244 10.89 -5.22 6.23
CA ASP A 244 10.80 -5.64 7.62
C ASP A 244 9.34 -5.97 7.97
N TRP A 245 9.10 -7.20 8.37
CA TRP A 245 7.82 -7.72 8.78
C TRP A 245 7.94 -8.32 10.16
N LYS A 246 7.00 -8.02 11.04
CA LYS A 246 6.99 -8.51 12.41
C LYS A 246 5.57 -8.71 12.92
N VAL A 247 5.39 -9.74 13.72
CA VAL A 247 4.19 -9.99 14.53
C VAL A 247 4.65 -10.28 15.95
N ASN A 248 4.29 -9.41 16.90
CA ASN A 248 4.77 -9.55 18.28
C ASN A 248 4.05 -10.62 19.09
N SER A 249 2.82 -10.95 18.74
CA SER A 249 2.09 -12.06 19.35
C SER A 249 1.28 -12.76 18.28
N LEU A 250 1.44 -14.06 18.15
CA LEU A 250 0.60 -14.96 17.37
C LEU A 250 0.18 -16.12 18.26
N ASP A 251 -1.12 -16.18 18.50
CA ASP A 251 -1.76 -17.21 19.30
C ASP A 251 -2.49 -18.15 18.34
N LEU A 252 -2.22 -19.45 18.49
CA LEU A 252 -2.86 -20.52 17.76
C LEU A 252 -3.57 -21.41 18.78
N GLN A 253 -4.88 -21.52 18.67
CA GLN A 253 -5.72 -22.37 19.49
C GLN A 253 -6.40 -23.37 18.59
N SER A 254 -6.33 -24.65 18.93
CA SER A 254 -7.06 -25.74 18.28
C SER A 254 -7.33 -26.83 19.30
N SER A 255 -8.19 -27.80 18.96
CA SER A 255 -8.47 -28.94 19.85
C SER A 255 -7.23 -29.75 20.24
N ASN A 256 -6.19 -29.74 19.39
CA ASN A 256 -5.02 -30.60 19.52
C ASN A 256 -3.75 -29.82 19.91
N ILE A 257 -3.72 -28.51 19.63
CA ILE A 257 -2.53 -27.67 19.80
C ILE A 257 -2.97 -26.31 20.34
N THR A 258 -2.42 -25.90 21.47
CA THR A 258 -2.48 -24.51 21.96
C THR A 258 -1.06 -23.95 22.03
N GLN A 259 -0.77 -22.93 21.23
CA GLN A 259 0.48 -22.19 21.27
C GLN A 259 0.14 -20.71 21.44
N LEU A 260 0.53 -20.14 22.57
CA LEU A 260 0.26 -18.74 22.90
C LEU A 260 1.52 -17.90 22.78
N SER A 261 1.32 -16.66 22.32
CA SER A 261 2.28 -15.57 22.29
C SER A 261 3.55 -15.86 21.50
N ASN A 262 3.39 -16.48 20.32
CA ASN A 262 4.52 -16.66 19.42
C ASN A 262 4.93 -15.33 18.78
N LYS A 263 6.21 -15.01 18.82
CA LYS A 263 6.79 -13.88 18.08
C LYS A 263 7.26 -14.36 16.71
N LEU A 264 6.89 -13.65 15.65
CA LEU A 264 7.34 -13.94 14.29
C LEU A 264 7.93 -12.68 13.67
N GLY A 265 8.91 -12.85 12.79
CA GLY A 265 9.33 -11.76 11.93
C GLY A 265 10.26 -12.21 10.82
N LEU A 266 10.33 -11.38 9.81
CA LEU A 266 11.16 -11.51 8.63
C LEU A 266 11.67 -10.12 8.27
N SER A 267 12.97 -9.94 8.23
CA SER A 267 13.58 -8.72 7.71
C SER A 267 14.70 -9.07 6.74
N GLY A 268 15.03 -8.14 5.86
CA GLY A 268 16.14 -8.25 4.93
C GLY A 268 16.21 -7.07 3.99
N GLU A 269 17.30 -7.00 3.25
CA GLU A 269 17.58 -5.89 2.36
C GLU A 269 18.21 -6.39 1.07
N ILE A 270 17.69 -5.95 -0.08
CA ILE A 270 18.34 -6.10 -1.37
C ILE A 270 19.14 -4.83 -1.61
N ASN A 271 20.46 -4.96 -1.70
CA ASN A 271 21.38 -3.85 -1.89
C ASN A 271 22.04 -3.90 -3.27
N GLY A 272 22.29 -2.71 -3.84
CA GLY A 272 23.26 -2.55 -4.91
C GLY A 272 22.77 -2.88 -6.32
N VAL A 273 21.46 -2.78 -6.60
CA VAL A 273 20.95 -2.99 -7.95
C VAL A 273 21.08 -1.69 -8.75
N LYS A 274 21.87 -1.68 -9.83
CA LYS A 274 22.06 -0.48 -10.65
C LYS A 274 20.74 0.07 -11.18
N THR A 275 20.47 1.33 -10.89
CA THR A 275 19.18 1.95 -11.22
C THR A 275 18.99 2.11 -12.73
N GLN A 276 20.05 2.42 -13.47
CA GLN A 276 20.01 2.52 -14.94
C GLN A 276 19.59 1.19 -15.61
N ASP A 277 20.02 0.05 -15.07
CA ASP A 277 19.64 -1.26 -15.57
C ASP A 277 18.15 -1.53 -15.33
N LEU A 278 17.64 -1.17 -14.15
CA LEU A 278 16.21 -1.29 -13.82
C LEU A 278 15.36 -0.39 -14.73
N SER A 279 15.73 0.88 -14.90
CA SER A 279 15.01 1.81 -15.78
C SER A 279 14.94 1.30 -17.22
N SER A 280 16.08 0.83 -17.77
CA SER A 280 16.13 0.28 -19.13
C SER A 280 15.22 -0.93 -19.31
N LEU A 281 15.05 -1.75 -18.27
CA LEU A 281 14.18 -2.92 -18.29
C LEU A 281 12.69 -2.55 -18.14
N ILE A 282 12.38 -1.53 -17.33
CA ILE A 282 11.02 -0.98 -17.21
C ILE A 282 10.59 -0.43 -18.58
N ASP A 283 11.42 0.41 -19.20
CA ASP A 283 11.14 0.98 -20.52
C ASP A 283 10.90 -0.12 -21.56
N LEU A 284 11.69 -1.20 -21.52
CA LEU A 284 11.52 -2.34 -22.42
C LEU A 284 10.15 -3.04 -22.23
N ILE A 285 9.73 -3.24 -20.98
CA ILE A 285 8.46 -3.90 -20.65
C ILE A 285 7.29 -3.00 -21.04
N GLU A 286 7.34 -1.70 -20.72
CA GLU A 286 6.26 -0.76 -21.02
C GLU A 286 6.04 -0.60 -22.53
N ASN A 287 7.12 -0.57 -23.31
CA ASN A 287 7.03 -0.44 -24.76
C ASN A 287 6.63 -1.75 -25.48
N ASN A 288 6.83 -2.91 -24.84
CA ASN A 288 6.48 -4.20 -25.45
C ASN A 288 6.15 -5.28 -24.38
N PRO A 289 4.94 -5.23 -23.77
CA PRO A 289 4.59 -6.02 -22.58
C PRO A 289 4.20 -7.47 -22.93
N THR A 290 5.07 -8.19 -23.62
CA THR A 290 4.90 -9.62 -23.90
C THR A 290 5.47 -10.47 -22.77
N GLU A 291 4.95 -11.69 -22.63
CA GLU A 291 5.48 -12.65 -21.66
C GLU A 291 6.98 -12.95 -21.92
N GLU A 292 7.40 -12.97 -23.18
CA GLU A 292 8.80 -13.16 -23.56
C GLU A 292 9.68 -12.00 -23.11
N THR A 293 9.23 -10.75 -23.32
CA THR A 293 9.91 -9.54 -22.86
C THR A 293 10.07 -9.55 -21.34
N ILE A 294 8.98 -9.84 -20.61
CA ILE A 294 8.99 -9.89 -19.14
C ILE A 294 9.96 -10.98 -18.64
N LYS A 295 9.92 -12.19 -19.24
CA LYS A 295 10.86 -13.26 -18.88
C LYS A 295 12.31 -12.89 -19.19
N ALA A 296 12.58 -12.24 -20.32
CA ALA A 296 13.92 -11.79 -20.69
C ALA A 296 14.43 -10.73 -19.70
N ALA A 297 13.59 -9.78 -19.31
CA ALA A 297 13.91 -8.76 -18.32
C ALA A 297 14.23 -9.39 -16.96
N LEU A 298 13.39 -10.29 -16.45
CA LEU A 298 13.64 -11.02 -15.21
C LEU A 298 14.95 -11.81 -15.24
N LYS A 299 15.24 -12.51 -16.35
CA LYS A 299 16.52 -13.21 -16.53
C LYS A 299 17.71 -12.25 -16.53
N SER A 300 17.55 -11.03 -17.05
CA SER A 300 18.59 -10.01 -17.03
C SER A 300 18.85 -9.49 -15.61
N ILE A 301 17.79 -9.20 -14.83
CA ILE A 301 17.91 -8.77 -13.43
C ILE A 301 18.65 -9.83 -12.61
N ILE A 302 18.22 -11.09 -12.73
CA ILE A 302 18.87 -12.22 -12.04
C ILE A 302 20.31 -12.42 -12.56
N GLY A 303 20.54 -12.23 -13.85
CA GLY A 303 21.85 -12.37 -14.51
C GLY A 303 22.89 -11.35 -14.07
N ASN A 304 22.45 -10.14 -13.71
CA ASN A 304 23.31 -9.09 -13.18
C ASN A 304 23.77 -9.37 -11.73
N GLY A 305 23.16 -10.36 -11.09
CA GLY A 305 23.40 -10.71 -9.70
C GLY A 305 22.52 -9.91 -8.75
N ILE A 306 22.13 -10.55 -7.65
CA ILE A 306 21.26 -9.97 -6.62
C ILE A 306 21.79 -10.42 -5.27
N LYS A 307 22.03 -9.46 -4.37
CA LYS A 307 22.42 -9.76 -3.00
C LYS A 307 21.29 -9.38 -2.05
N PHE A 308 20.83 -10.36 -1.30
CA PHE A 308 19.86 -10.21 -0.22
C PHE A 308 20.59 -10.41 1.11
N GLU A 309 20.73 -9.33 1.87
CA GLU A 309 21.52 -9.25 3.10
C GLU A 309 20.62 -9.00 4.31
N ASN A 310 21.23 -9.12 5.50
CA ASN A 310 20.56 -8.87 6.77
C ASN A 310 19.25 -9.66 6.92
N ILE A 311 19.21 -10.84 6.29
CA ILE A 311 18.06 -11.74 6.34
C ILE A 311 17.95 -12.21 7.77
N ASN A 312 16.84 -11.93 8.42
CA ASN A 312 16.53 -12.46 9.74
C ASN A 312 15.09 -12.95 9.72
N ILE A 313 14.92 -14.25 9.89
CA ILE A 313 13.64 -14.92 10.03
C ILE A 313 13.60 -15.50 11.45
N PHE A 314 12.63 -15.14 12.26
CA PHE A 314 12.54 -15.67 13.63
C PHE A 314 11.15 -16.17 14.00
N VAL A 315 11.16 -17.19 14.85
CA VAL A 315 10.00 -17.73 15.56
C VAL A 315 10.40 -17.87 17.02
N ASN A 316 9.87 -17.01 17.89
CA ASN A 316 10.29 -16.91 19.28
C ASN A 316 11.81 -16.75 19.41
N ASN A 317 12.47 -17.68 20.11
CA ASN A 317 13.91 -17.70 20.31
C ASN A 317 14.65 -18.52 19.24
N SER A 318 13.94 -19.04 18.24
CA SER A 318 14.55 -19.71 17.08
C SER A 318 14.65 -18.72 15.93
N SER A 319 15.75 -18.75 15.19
CA SER A 319 16.03 -17.77 14.14
C SER A 319 16.93 -18.33 13.05
N THR A 320 16.76 -17.82 11.84
CA THR A 320 17.68 -17.98 10.71
C THR A 320 18.16 -16.60 10.31
N ASN A 321 19.46 -16.34 10.45
CA ASN A 321 20.10 -15.07 10.16
C ASN A 321 21.16 -15.24 9.08
N GLY A 322 21.27 -14.32 8.12
CA GLY A 322 22.40 -14.28 7.21
C GLY A 322 22.12 -13.61 5.89
N GLN A 323 22.61 -14.21 4.80
CA GLN A 323 22.57 -13.62 3.47
C GLN A 323 22.42 -14.67 2.37
N LEU A 324 21.83 -14.23 1.27
CA LEU A 324 21.71 -14.97 0.02
C LEU A 324 22.20 -14.09 -1.11
N GLU A 325 23.02 -14.63 -1.99
CA GLU A 325 23.58 -13.95 -3.14
C GLU A 325 23.37 -14.82 -4.37
N ILE A 326 22.68 -14.30 -5.38
CA ILE A 326 22.74 -14.84 -6.73
C ILE A 326 23.91 -14.14 -7.40
N MET A 327 24.99 -14.86 -7.63
CA MET A 327 26.15 -14.32 -8.34
C MET A 327 25.81 -14.03 -9.81
N PRO A 328 26.48 -13.07 -10.46
CA PRO A 328 26.26 -12.81 -11.88
C PRO A 328 26.47 -14.05 -12.74
N ALA A 329 25.53 -14.31 -13.65
CA ALA A 329 25.59 -15.45 -14.57
C ALA A 329 24.84 -15.13 -15.86
N ASN A 330 25.34 -15.64 -17.00
CA ASN A 330 24.68 -15.45 -18.28
C ASN A 330 23.62 -16.53 -18.52
N TYR A 331 22.34 -16.16 -18.41
CA TYR A 331 21.21 -17.06 -18.66
C TYR A 331 20.69 -17.00 -20.11
N LYS A 332 21.28 -16.18 -20.98
CA LYS A 332 20.82 -15.97 -22.35
C LYS A 332 21.08 -17.22 -23.19
N GLY A 333 20.06 -17.68 -23.93
CA GLY A 333 20.15 -18.84 -24.80
C GLY A 333 20.21 -20.20 -24.09
N LEU A 334 20.20 -20.22 -22.75
CA LEU A 334 20.16 -21.46 -21.99
C LEU A 334 18.77 -22.10 -22.06
N THR A 335 18.74 -23.43 -22.23
CA THR A 335 17.53 -24.22 -21.99
C THR A 335 17.11 -24.13 -20.52
N ASN A 336 15.88 -24.54 -20.19
CA ASN A 336 15.40 -24.52 -18.80
C ASN A 336 16.29 -25.35 -17.86
N ARG A 337 16.76 -26.52 -18.33
CA ARG A 337 17.65 -27.39 -17.54
C ARG A 337 19.01 -26.73 -17.29
N GLU A 338 19.58 -26.09 -18.31
CA GLU A 338 20.86 -25.38 -18.19
C GLU A 338 20.73 -24.14 -17.30
N SER A 339 19.62 -23.42 -17.42
CA SER A 339 19.30 -22.27 -16.56
C SER A 339 19.23 -22.69 -15.09
N GLY A 340 18.56 -23.82 -14.79
CA GLY A 340 18.50 -24.36 -13.43
C GLY A 340 19.88 -24.72 -12.86
N LYS A 341 20.74 -25.36 -13.65
CA LYS A 341 22.12 -25.67 -13.25
C LYS A 341 22.98 -24.41 -13.06
N ALA A 342 22.80 -23.41 -13.91
CA ALA A 342 23.52 -22.15 -13.80
C ALA A 342 23.11 -21.40 -12.53
N PHE A 343 21.80 -21.38 -12.23
CA PHE A 343 21.25 -20.78 -11.02
C PHE A 343 21.75 -21.47 -9.75
N GLU A 344 21.72 -22.80 -9.71
CA GLU A 344 22.20 -23.55 -8.54
C GLU A 344 23.69 -23.27 -8.23
N LYS A 345 24.49 -23.07 -9.27
CA LYS A 345 25.92 -22.72 -9.14
C LYS A 345 26.16 -21.27 -8.77
N SER A 346 25.32 -20.35 -9.25
CA SER A 346 25.42 -18.92 -8.91
C SER A 346 24.84 -18.61 -7.55
N LEU A 347 23.96 -19.46 -7.02
CA LEU A 347 23.38 -19.31 -5.70
C LEU A 347 24.44 -19.57 -4.61
N LYS A 348 24.68 -18.53 -3.82
CA LYS A 348 25.48 -18.56 -2.61
C LYS A 348 24.59 -18.22 -1.42
N VAL A 349 24.65 -19.05 -0.40
CA VAL A 349 23.87 -18.89 0.83
C VAL A 349 24.80 -18.99 2.00
N ASP A 350 24.63 -18.11 2.97
CA ASP A 350 25.31 -18.18 4.26
C ASP A 350 24.32 -17.84 5.36
N PHE A 351 23.83 -18.86 6.05
CA PHE A 351 22.84 -18.74 7.12
C PHE A 351 23.36 -19.34 8.41
N ASN A 352 23.16 -18.62 9.50
CA ASN A 352 23.24 -19.09 10.87
C ASN A 352 21.84 -19.42 11.34
N ILE A 353 21.63 -20.63 11.83
CA ILE A 353 20.32 -21.13 12.25
C ILE A 353 20.42 -21.49 13.73
N THR A 354 19.47 -21.02 14.51
CA THR A 354 19.29 -21.32 15.94
C THR A 354 17.90 -21.93 16.11
N ILE A 355 17.81 -23.10 16.72
CA ILE A 355 16.54 -23.76 17.06
C ILE A 355 16.48 -24.09 18.55
N THR A 356 15.32 -23.87 19.14
CA THR A 356 15.06 -24.22 20.55
C THR A 356 14.80 -25.72 20.72
N PRO A 357 15.05 -26.30 21.92
CA PRO A 357 14.67 -27.68 22.22
C PRO A 357 13.20 -28.00 21.95
N LYS A 358 12.32 -27.00 22.17
CA LYS A 358 10.89 -27.14 21.89
C LYS A 358 10.61 -27.36 20.40
N LEU A 359 11.29 -26.63 19.51
CA LEU A 359 11.15 -26.86 18.06
C LEU A 359 11.80 -28.16 17.62
N VAL A 360 12.92 -28.54 18.23
CA VAL A 360 13.56 -29.85 18.00
C VAL A 360 12.57 -30.99 18.27
N GLN A 361 11.90 -30.95 19.43
CA GLN A 361 10.88 -31.93 19.80
C GLN A 361 9.67 -31.88 18.86
N LEU A 362 9.20 -30.68 18.51
CA LEU A 362 8.04 -30.51 17.63
C LEU A 362 8.28 -31.05 16.22
N PHE A 363 9.49 -30.88 15.68
CA PHE A 363 9.88 -31.38 14.36
C PHE A 363 10.44 -32.81 14.39
N GLU A 364 10.47 -33.45 15.57
CA GLU A 364 10.98 -34.80 15.76
C GLU A 364 12.38 -35.00 15.14
N ILE A 365 13.26 -33.99 15.29
CA ILE A 365 14.59 -34.04 14.70
C ILE A 365 15.39 -35.17 15.37
N ASN A 366 15.88 -36.10 14.55
CA ASN A 366 16.63 -37.26 15.02
C ASN A 366 17.90 -36.83 15.79
N GLN A 367 18.15 -37.44 16.96
CA GLN A 367 19.32 -37.14 17.79
C GLN A 367 20.65 -37.28 17.06
N ASN A 368 20.81 -38.30 16.21
CA ASN A 368 22.03 -38.48 15.40
C ASN A 368 22.25 -37.32 14.42
N VAL A 369 21.17 -36.65 13.98
CA VAL A 369 21.26 -35.47 13.11
C VAL A 369 21.64 -34.25 13.94
N LEU A 370 21.09 -34.08 15.14
CA LEU A 370 21.47 -33.02 16.07
C LEU A 370 22.96 -33.12 16.43
N ASP A 371 23.39 -34.28 16.92
CA ASP A 371 24.77 -34.51 17.38
C ASP A 371 25.81 -34.30 16.28
N ARG A 372 25.43 -34.54 15.02
CA ARG A 372 26.35 -34.44 13.87
C ARG A 372 26.35 -33.07 13.20
N LEU A 373 25.18 -32.42 13.10
CA LEU A 373 24.99 -31.25 12.25
C LEU A 373 24.70 -29.96 13.03
N TRP A 374 24.59 -30.04 14.36
CA TRP A 374 24.28 -28.91 15.22
C TRP A 374 25.24 -28.86 16.40
N ASN A 375 25.42 -27.66 16.95
CA ASN A 375 26.17 -27.41 18.16
C ASN A 375 25.17 -27.04 19.25
N GLU A 376 25.22 -27.71 20.41
CA GLU A 376 24.42 -27.33 21.57
C GLU A 376 25.11 -26.19 22.32
N GLU A 377 24.37 -25.12 22.59
CA GLU A 377 24.84 -23.97 23.38
C GLU A 377 24.61 -24.18 24.88
N GLU A 378 25.31 -23.41 25.72
CA GLU A 378 25.05 -23.37 27.17
C GLU A 378 23.61 -22.95 27.51
N SER A 379 22.96 -22.21 26.61
CA SER A 379 21.55 -21.82 26.69
C SER A 379 20.58 -22.99 26.51
N GLY A 380 21.07 -24.16 26.07
CA GLY A 380 20.30 -25.32 25.66
C GLY A 380 19.74 -25.23 24.23
N ASN A 381 19.99 -24.14 23.50
CA ASN A 381 19.62 -24.03 22.09
C ASN A 381 20.60 -24.80 21.19
N TYR A 382 20.13 -25.22 20.02
CA TYR A 382 20.96 -25.83 18.99
C TYR A 382 21.25 -24.82 17.89
N THR A 383 22.52 -24.67 17.52
CA THR A 383 22.94 -23.80 16.42
C THR A 383 23.63 -24.57 15.30
N THR A 384 23.47 -24.09 14.07
CA THR A 384 24.20 -24.60 12.91
C THR A 384 24.43 -23.49 11.89
N THR A 385 25.30 -23.75 10.94
CA THR A 385 25.49 -22.89 9.78
C THR A 385 25.12 -23.65 8.51
N PHE A 386 24.20 -23.13 7.71
CA PHE A 386 23.95 -23.62 6.36
C PHE A 386 24.70 -22.74 5.36
N LYS A 387 25.59 -23.36 4.57
CA LYS A 387 26.33 -22.69 3.51
C LYS A 387 26.09 -23.39 2.18
N GLN A 388 25.72 -22.64 1.17
CA GLN A 388 25.71 -23.10 -0.21
C GLN A 388 26.66 -22.25 -1.04
N SER A 389 27.46 -22.89 -1.89
CA SER A 389 28.27 -22.19 -2.90
C SER A 389 28.62 -23.15 -4.04
N LEU A 390 28.56 -22.67 -5.28
CA LEU A 390 28.92 -23.44 -6.49
C LEU A 390 28.17 -24.79 -6.58
N GLY A 391 26.91 -24.82 -6.18
CA GLY A 391 26.07 -26.03 -6.14
C GLY A 391 26.48 -27.06 -5.08
N LYS A 392 27.35 -26.70 -4.13
CA LYS A 392 27.69 -27.55 -2.97
C LYS A 392 27.04 -26.98 -1.72
N GLN A 393 26.44 -27.85 -0.92
CA GLN A 393 25.77 -27.51 0.33
C GLN A 393 26.56 -28.06 1.52
N PHE A 394 26.64 -27.28 2.59
CA PHE A 394 27.32 -27.62 3.82
C PHE A 394 26.44 -27.24 5.00
N ILE A 395 26.33 -28.14 5.97
CA ILE A 395 25.66 -27.90 7.25
C ILE A 395 26.71 -28.11 8.33
N ASN A 396 26.97 -27.10 9.14
CA ASN A 396 28.02 -27.09 10.17
C ASN A 396 29.39 -27.56 9.62
N GLY A 397 29.75 -27.14 8.41
CA GLY A 397 30.99 -27.55 7.72
C GLY A 397 30.97 -28.97 7.12
N VAL A 398 29.96 -29.79 7.42
CA VAL A 398 29.77 -31.12 6.82
C VAL A 398 29.08 -30.98 5.48
N LYS A 399 29.66 -31.55 4.42
CA LYS A 399 29.04 -31.56 3.09
C LYS A 399 27.72 -32.35 3.15
N ALA A 400 26.62 -31.69 2.79
CA ALA A 400 25.33 -32.34 2.56
C ALA A 400 25.38 -33.04 1.19
N ASN A 401 24.94 -34.30 1.14
CA ASN A 401 24.92 -35.12 -0.07
C ASN A 401 23.53 -35.17 -0.69
#